data_AF-A0A832MG65-F1
#
_entry.id   AF-A0A832MG65-F1
#
_cell.length_a   1.000
_cell.length_b   1.000
_cell.length_c   1.000
_cell.angle_alpha   90.00
_cell.angle_beta   90.00
_cell.angle_gamma   90.00
#
_symmetry.space_group_name_H-M   'P 1'
#
loop_
_entity.id
_entity.type
_entity.pdbx_description
1 polymer ?
#
loop_
_entity_poly.entity_id
_entity_poly.type
_entity_poly.pdbx_seq_one_letter_code
_entity_poly.pdbx_strand_id
1 'polypeptide(L)'
;MLACSKIQRQYTLRMSLKLNCLLWLVLACGTGIGQAASLPEYAATFKQQLREKIMPYWHNTAVDRAKGGYLLADDGSGGRQARDKQLVTQSRMVWGFSHAHVKGLGTNNLNYLRSAEYGYRFLLEHFRDKDNGGYFWTTDLDGKVLNDSKILYGQCFVIYAMVEFYRAGGDRKALEHAMELFHVIQKNAHDAKNKGWIEHFTKDWQPILAN
;
A
#
# COMPACT_ATOMS: atom_id res chain seq x y z
N MET A 1 33.68 -37.67 -66.18
CA MET A 1 33.65 -38.13 -64.77
C MET A 1 34.56 -37.35 -63.80
N LEU A 2 35.19 -36.22 -64.18
CA LEU A 2 36.06 -35.42 -63.29
C LEU A 2 35.43 -34.11 -62.75
N ALA A 3 34.30 -33.68 -63.30
CA ALA A 3 33.62 -32.45 -62.87
C ALA A 3 32.71 -32.64 -61.65
N CYS A 4 32.13 -33.84 -61.47
CA CYS A 4 31.17 -34.11 -60.40
C CYS A 4 31.85 -34.24 -59.01
N SER A 5 33.07 -34.79 -58.94
CA SER A 5 33.78 -35.00 -57.66
C SER A 5 34.35 -33.72 -57.04
N LYS A 6 34.73 -32.72 -57.86
CA LYS A 6 35.19 -31.41 -57.36
C LYS A 6 34.05 -30.58 -56.75
N ILE A 7 32.85 -30.72 -57.30
CA ILE A 7 31.65 -30.02 -56.84
C ILE A 7 31.21 -30.59 -55.48
N GLN A 8 31.17 -31.92 -55.33
CA GLN A 8 30.79 -32.57 -54.07
C GLN A 8 31.72 -32.21 -52.90
N ARG A 9 33.05 -32.12 -53.15
CA ARG A 9 34.07 -31.77 -52.14
C ARG A 9 34.02 -30.31 -51.71
N GLN A 10 33.66 -29.38 -52.61
CA GLN A 10 33.44 -27.97 -52.27
C GLN A 10 32.17 -27.74 -51.45
N TYR A 11 31.11 -28.51 -51.71
CA TYR A 11 29.88 -28.43 -50.91
C TYR A 11 30.07 -28.99 -49.49
N THR A 12 30.82 -30.09 -49.31
CA THR A 12 31.08 -30.65 -47.96
C THR A 12 31.92 -29.70 -47.09
N LEU A 13 32.94 -29.05 -47.66
CA LEU A 13 33.81 -28.11 -46.93
C LEU A 13 33.08 -26.79 -46.58
N ARG A 14 32.22 -26.29 -47.49
CA ARG A 14 31.37 -25.11 -47.23
C ARG A 14 30.27 -25.38 -46.21
N MET A 15 29.78 -26.61 -46.11
CA MET A 15 28.76 -27.00 -45.13
C MET A 15 29.37 -27.17 -43.73
N SER A 16 30.58 -27.71 -43.59
CA SER A 16 31.25 -27.84 -42.28
C SER A 16 31.70 -26.49 -41.69
N LEU A 17 32.16 -25.55 -42.52
CA LEU A 17 32.49 -24.19 -42.06
C LEU A 17 31.25 -23.39 -41.62
N LYS A 18 30.13 -23.51 -42.35
CA LYS A 18 28.88 -22.83 -41.99
C LYS A 18 28.25 -23.40 -40.72
N LEU A 19 28.38 -24.71 -40.48
CA LEU A 19 27.87 -25.35 -39.26
C LEU A 19 28.70 -24.94 -38.02
N ASN A 20 30.03 -24.81 -38.15
CA ASN A 20 30.90 -24.33 -37.07
C ASN A 20 30.69 -22.84 -36.74
N CYS A 21 30.47 -21.98 -37.74
CA CYS A 21 30.15 -20.57 -37.49
C CYS A 21 28.77 -20.38 -36.84
N LEU A 22 27.77 -21.20 -37.19
CA LEU A 22 26.47 -21.18 -36.50
C LEU A 22 26.56 -21.70 -35.06
N LEU A 23 27.39 -22.73 -34.79
CA LEU A 23 27.61 -23.23 -33.42
C LEU A 23 28.24 -22.15 -32.52
N TRP A 24 29.20 -21.38 -33.04
CA TRP A 24 29.84 -20.28 -32.32
C TRP A 24 28.89 -19.07 -32.13
N LEU A 25 27.98 -18.81 -33.07
CA LEU A 25 26.95 -17.77 -32.90
C LEU A 25 25.89 -18.15 -31.86
N VAL A 26 25.52 -19.42 -31.74
CA VAL A 26 24.60 -19.90 -30.70
C VAL A 26 25.28 -19.92 -29.32
N LEU A 27 26.59 -20.23 -29.25
CA LEU A 27 27.37 -20.13 -28.01
C LEU A 27 27.67 -18.69 -27.59
N ALA A 28 27.85 -17.76 -28.54
CA ALA A 28 28.00 -16.32 -28.25
C ALA A 28 26.68 -15.63 -27.87
N CYS A 29 25.53 -16.17 -28.28
CA CYS A 29 24.20 -15.72 -27.86
C CYS A 29 23.64 -16.48 -26.64
N GLY A 30 24.43 -17.35 -26.00
CA GLY A 30 24.02 -18.18 -24.87
C GLY A 30 23.88 -17.46 -23.51
N THR A 31 24.11 -16.15 -23.43
CA THR A 31 24.04 -15.37 -22.18
C THR A 31 22.89 -14.37 -22.14
N GLY A 32 21.79 -14.69 -22.83
CA GLY A 32 20.61 -13.82 -22.95
C GLY A 32 19.48 -14.08 -21.94
N ILE A 33 19.65 -14.98 -20.97
CA ILE A 33 18.71 -15.05 -19.83
C ILE A 33 19.34 -14.24 -18.72
N GLY A 34 18.89 -12.99 -18.55
CA GLY A 34 19.36 -12.12 -17.48
C GLY A 34 19.30 -12.86 -16.14
N GLN A 35 20.44 -13.00 -15.48
CA GLN A 35 20.50 -13.66 -14.18
C GLN A 35 19.60 -12.89 -13.21
N ALA A 36 18.74 -13.61 -12.48
CA ALA A 36 17.88 -12.98 -11.48
C ALA A 36 18.73 -12.20 -10.50
N ALA A 37 18.32 -10.96 -10.19
CA ALA A 37 19.03 -10.14 -9.23
C ALA A 37 19.10 -10.85 -7.87
N SER A 38 20.14 -10.54 -7.11
CA SER A 38 20.30 -11.01 -5.74
C SER A 38 19.29 -10.35 -4.80
N LEU A 39 19.00 -10.97 -3.66
CA LEU A 39 18.11 -10.38 -2.65
C LEU A 39 18.54 -8.97 -2.20
N PRO A 40 19.85 -8.67 -2.01
CA PRO A 40 20.29 -7.30 -1.72
C PRO A 40 19.98 -6.29 -2.83
N GLU A 41 20.10 -6.68 -4.10
CA GLU A 41 19.79 -5.81 -5.24
C GLU A 41 18.28 -5.52 -5.32
N TYR A 42 17.43 -6.51 -5.08
CA TYR A 42 15.98 -6.29 -4.96
C TYR A 42 15.64 -5.37 -3.79
N ALA A 43 16.24 -5.60 -2.62
CA ALA A 43 16.01 -4.76 -1.45
C ALA A 43 16.41 -3.29 -1.69
N ALA A 44 17.56 -3.06 -2.33
CA ALA A 44 18.01 -1.73 -2.72
C ALA A 44 17.03 -1.09 -3.71
N THR A 45 16.58 -1.84 -4.71
CA THR A 45 15.62 -1.37 -5.72
C THR A 45 14.29 -0.97 -5.08
N PHE A 46 13.71 -1.80 -4.21
CA PHE A 46 12.45 -1.47 -3.53
C PHE A 46 12.60 -0.27 -2.59
N LYS A 47 13.74 -0.15 -1.89
CA LYS A 47 14.02 1.02 -1.04
C LYS A 47 14.11 2.30 -1.86
N GLN A 48 14.75 2.24 -3.02
CA GLN A 48 14.83 3.36 -3.95
C GLN A 48 13.44 3.73 -4.49
N GLN A 49 12.64 2.77 -4.92
CA GLN A 49 11.27 3.01 -5.39
C GLN A 49 10.38 3.63 -4.31
N LEU A 50 10.45 3.14 -3.07
CA LEU A 50 9.73 3.73 -1.93
C LEU A 50 10.12 5.19 -1.71
N ARG A 51 11.43 5.48 -1.72
CA ARG A 51 11.99 6.81 -1.46
C ARG A 51 11.70 7.81 -2.57
N GLU A 52 11.87 7.40 -3.83
CA GLU A 52 11.94 8.32 -4.96
C GLU A 52 10.63 8.40 -5.75
N LYS A 53 9.76 7.40 -5.65
CA LYS A 53 8.54 7.31 -6.46
C LYS A 53 7.28 7.21 -5.59
N ILE A 54 7.18 6.16 -4.78
CA ILE A 54 5.92 5.80 -4.11
C ILE A 54 5.54 6.81 -3.03
N MET A 55 6.41 7.04 -2.04
CA MET A 55 6.09 7.95 -0.94
C MET A 55 5.96 9.43 -1.38
N PRO A 56 6.84 9.96 -2.27
CA PRO A 56 6.66 11.31 -2.81
C PRO A 56 5.34 11.48 -3.56
N TYR A 57 4.93 10.49 -4.36
CA TYR A 57 3.64 10.54 -5.06
C TYR A 57 2.49 10.74 -4.07
N TRP A 58 2.37 9.86 -3.07
CA TRP A 58 1.29 9.96 -2.08
C TRP A 58 1.34 11.27 -1.27
N HIS A 59 2.53 11.75 -0.91
CA HIS A 59 2.67 13.03 -0.21
C HIS A 59 2.18 14.21 -1.04
N ASN A 60 2.46 14.19 -2.34
CA ASN A 60 2.18 15.30 -3.24
C ASN A 60 0.73 15.28 -3.76
N THR A 61 0.15 14.11 -3.99
CA THR A 61 -1.15 14.00 -4.67
C THR A 61 -2.31 13.68 -3.75
N ALA A 62 -2.07 12.92 -2.67
CA ALA A 62 -3.17 12.42 -1.84
C ALA A 62 -3.44 13.28 -0.60
N VAL A 63 -2.48 14.03 -0.06
CA VAL A 63 -2.71 14.82 1.16
C VAL A 63 -3.67 15.98 0.87
N ASP A 64 -4.85 15.95 1.49
CA ASP A 64 -5.81 17.04 1.41
C ASP A 64 -5.43 18.14 2.41
N ARG A 65 -4.70 19.14 1.95
CA ARG A 65 -4.25 20.24 2.80
C ARG A 65 -5.36 21.26 3.09
N ALA A 66 -6.46 21.21 2.35
CA ALA A 66 -7.57 22.16 2.51
C ALA A 66 -8.59 21.66 3.55
N LYS A 67 -8.97 20.39 3.48
CA LYS A 67 -9.99 19.80 4.36
C LYS A 67 -9.46 18.73 5.32
N GLY A 68 -8.17 18.43 5.28
CA GLY A 68 -7.56 17.36 6.07
C GLY A 68 -7.83 15.96 5.52
N GLY A 69 -7.11 14.95 6.01
CA GLY A 69 -7.21 13.59 5.46
C GLY A 69 -6.55 13.46 4.08
N TYR A 70 -7.08 12.53 3.28
CA TYR A 70 -6.50 12.17 1.98
C TYR A 70 -7.54 12.01 0.87
N LEU A 71 -7.22 12.50 -0.32
CA LEU A 71 -7.98 12.31 -1.57
C LEU A 71 -7.38 11.15 -2.35
N LEU A 72 -8.13 10.05 -2.48
CA LEU A 72 -7.66 8.84 -3.15
C LEU A 72 -8.58 8.54 -4.31
N ALA A 73 -8.18 9.00 -5.50
CA ALA A 73 -9.00 8.91 -6.69
C ALA A 73 -8.20 8.82 -7.98
N ASP A 74 -6.94 8.41 -7.91
CA ASP A 74 -6.13 8.24 -9.10
C ASP A 74 -6.45 6.90 -9.79
N ASP A 75 -6.83 6.97 -11.07
CA ASP A 75 -7.07 5.83 -11.95
C ASP A 75 -5.93 5.62 -12.97
N GLY A 76 -4.82 6.35 -12.83
CA GLY A 76 -3.67 6.36 -13.73
C GLY A 76 -3.86 7.23 -14.98
N SER A 77 -5.08 7.76 -15.21
CA SER A 77 -5.39 8.65 -16.34
C SER A 77 -5.51 10.12 -15.94
N GLY A 78 -5.51 10.41 -14.63
CA GLY A 78 -5.64 11.76 -14.07
C GLY A 78 -7.06 12.34 -14.15
N GLY A 79 -8.05 11.56 -14.59
CA GLY A 79 -9.42 12.04 -14.83
C GLY A 79 -10.39 11.88 -13.66
N ARG A 80 -10.09 11.01 -12.69
CA ARG A 80 -11.00 10.71 -11.58
C ARG A 80 -10.73 11.60 -10.37
N GLN A 81 -11.82 12.08 -9.77
CA GLN A 81 -11.80 12.91 -8.56
C GLN A 81 -12.36 12.16 -7.37
N ALA A 82 -11.83 12.43 -6.19
CA ALA A 82 -12.31 11.85 -4.94
C ALA A 82 -13.73 12.35 -4.66
N ARG A 83 -14.57 11.47 -4.13
CA ARG A 83 -15.97 11.80 -3.78
C ARG A 83 -16.25 11.60 -2.29
N ASP A 84 -15.51 10.71 -1.67
CA ASP A 84 -15.62 10.33 -0.27
C ASP A 84 -14.23 10.08 0.33
N LYS A 85 -14.19 10.00 1.65
CA LYS A 85 -13.03 9.55 2.43
C LYS A 85 -13.47 8.29 3.19
N GLN A 86 -12.70 7.22 3.05
CA GLN A 86 -13.04 5.91 3.60
C GLN A 86 -12.12 5.54 4.77
N LEU A 87 -12.68 4.97 5.85
CA LEU A 87 -11.95 4.74 7.10
C LEU A 87 -10.64 3.97 6.90
N VAL A 88 -10.70 2.87 6.13
CA VAL A 88 -9.55 2.01 5.89
C VAL A 88 -8.46 2.76 5.15
N THR A 89 -8.80 3.52 4.10
CA THR A 89 -7.80 4.20 3.29
C THR A 89 -7.19 5.36 4.04
N GLN A 90 -7.97 6.13 4.79
CA GLN A 90 -7.45 7.18 5.68
C GLN A 90 -6.48 6.60 6.70
N SER A 91 -6.85 5.51 7.38
CA SER A 91 -6.01 4.85 8.39
C SER A 91 -4.73 4.28 7.79
N ARG A 92 -4.78 3.66 6.60
CA ARG A 92 -3.59 3.15 5.90
C ARG A 92 -2.60 4.24 5.56
N MET A 93 -3.09 5.42 5.16
CA MET A 93 -2.22 6.55 4.84
C MET A 93 -1.57 7.15 6.10
N VAL A 94 -2.31 7.25 7.21
CA VAL A 94 -1.72 7.62 8.51
C VAL A 94 -0.60 6.65 8.88
N TRP A 95 -0.85 5.33 8.81
CA TRP A 95 0.17 4.32 9.08
C TRP A 95 1.36 4.45 8.13
N GLY A 96 1.11 4.55 6.82
CA GLY A 96 2.15 4.56 5.80
C GLY A 96 3.08 5.78 5.91
N PHE A 97 2.53 6.97 6.15
CA PHE A 97 3.33 8.16 6.38
C PHE A 97 4.07 8.12 7.72
N SER A 98 3.44 7.59 8.77
CA SER A 98 4.10 7.40 10.07
C SER A 98 5.30 6.45 9.94
N HIS A 99 5.11 5.32 9.26
CA HIS A 99 6.17 4.34 9.04
C HIS A 99 7.28 4.89 8.15
N ALA A 100 6.94 5.64 7.09
CA ALA A 100 7.92 6.30 6.24
C ALA A 100 8.78 7.31 7.01
N HIS A 101 8.20 8.02 7.99
CA HIS A 101 8.94 8.87 8.91
C HIS A 101 9.89 8.05 9.80
N VAL A 102 9.40 6.99 10.45
CA VAL A 102 10.21 6.07 11.28
C VAL A 102 11.39 5.48 10.49
N LYS A 103 11.20 5.21 9.20
CA LYS A 103 12.26 4.69 8.31
C LYS A 103 13.21 5.75 7.76
N GLY A 104 13.08 7.01 8.14
CA GLY A 104 13.94 8.10 7.68
C GLY A 104 13.87 8.33 6.17
N LEU A 105 12.68 8.18 5.58
CA LEU A 105 12.47 8.42 4.15
C LEU A 105 12.19 9.90 3.83
N GLY A 106 11.93 10.72 4.85
CA GLY A 106 11.61 12.14 4.69
C GLY A 106 12.81 12.98 4.26
N THR A 107 12.50 14.17 3.73
CA THR A 107 13.47 15.23 3.41
C THR A 107 12.91 16.56 3.91
N ASN A 108 13.64 17.66 3.77
CA ASN A 108 13.14 19.00 4.12
C ASN A 108 11.81 19.34 3.41
N ASN A 109 11.60 18.80 2.20
CA ASN A 109 10.39 19.04 1.41
C ASN A 109 9.33 17.92 1.57
N LEU A 110 9.71 16.77 2.12
CA LEU A 110 8.84 15.60 2.29
C LEU A 110 8.69 15.29 3.79
N ASN A 111 7.87 16.08 4.47
CA ASN A 111 7.57 15.89 5.88
C ASN A 111 6.44 14.86 6.07
N TYR A 112 6.82 13.58 6.16
CA TYR A 112 5.85 12.50 6.32
C TYR A 112 5.16 12.46 7.67
N LEU A 113 5.80 12.89 8.77
CA LEU A 113 5.11 12.96 10.06
C LEU A 113 3.95 13.97 10.00
N ARG A 114 4.17 15.12 9.36
CA ARG A 114 3.10 16.10 9.12
C ARG A 114 2.02 15.57 8.19
N SER A 115 2.38 14.79 7.17
CA SER A 115 1.39 14.11 6.31
C SER A 115 0.54 13.09 7.07
N ALA A 116 1.13 12.35 8.01
CA ALA A 116 0.38 11.45 8.89
C ALA A 116 -0.56 12.22 9.82
N GLU A 117 -0.11 13.36 10.33
CA GLU A 117 -0.89 14.22 11.22
C GLU A 117 -2.19 14.74 10.57
N TYR A 118 -2.17 15.12 9.28
CA TYR A 118 -3.38 15.51 8.54
C TYR A 118 -4.46 14.43 8.57
N GLY A 119 -4.09 13.16 8.40
CA GLY A 119 -5.01 12.04 8.46
C GLY A 119 -5.45 11.71 9.88
N TYR A 120 -4.53 11.73 10.83
CA TYR A 120 -4.82 11.47 12.24
C TYR A 120 -5.87 12.45 12.78
N ARG A 121 -5.69 13.75 12.53
CA ARG A 121 -6.64 14.78 12.95
C ARG A 121 -8.00 14.59 12.27
N PHE A 122 -8.02 14.31 10.97
CA PHE A 122 -9.26 14.07 10.22
C PHE A 122 -10.04 12.86 10.76
N LEU A 123 -9.35 11.77 11.11
CA LEU A 123 -9.97 10.60 11.74
C LEU A 123 -10.63 10.97 13.08
N LEU A 124 -9.95 11.74 13.92
CA LEU A 124 -10.50 12.15 15.22
C LEU A 124 -11.68 13.10 15.11
N GLU A 125 -11.65 13.99 14.12
CA GLU A 125 -12.64 15.04 13.95
C GLU A 125 -13.93 14.52 13.30
N HIS A 126 -13.80 13.69 12.25
CA HIS A 126 -14.92 13.35 11.38
C HIS A 126 -15.33 11.88 11.41
N PHE A 127 -14.40 10.97 11.70
CA PHE A 127 -14.70 9.54 11.74
C PHE A 127 -15.04 9.04 13.14
N ARG A 128 -14.43 9.61 14.19
CA ARG A 128 -14.65 9.17 15.57
C ARG A 128 -16.11 9.41 15.99
N ASP A 129 -16.80 8.34 16.36
CA ASP A 129 -18.11 8.41 16.98
C ASP A 129 -17.94 8.67 18.49
N LYS A 130 -18.24 9.89 18.93
CA LYS A 130 -18.12 10.30 20.34
C LYS A 130 -19.25 9.74 21.20
N ASP A 131 -20.36 9.36 20.60
CA ASP A 131 -21.56 8.93 21.32
C ASP A 131 -21.53 7.42 21.59
N ASN A 132 -21.17 6.62 20.58
CA ASN A 132 -21.17 5.14 20.67
C ASN A 132 -19.76 4.53 20.71
N GLY A 133 -18.71 5.35 20.58
CA GLY A 133 -17.35 4.87 20.37
C GLY A 133 -17.14 4.21 19.00
N GLY A 134 -15.88 3.94 18.67
CA GLY A 134 -15.52 3.47 17.33
C GLY A 134 -15.44 4.59 16.30
N TYR A 135 -15.33 4.18 15.04
CA TYR A 135 -15.16 5.06 13.90
C TYR A 135 -16.16 4.69 12.80
N PHE A 136 -16.77 5.69 12.17
CA PHE A 136 -17.69 5.52 11.04
C PHE A 136 -16.98 4.94 9.81
N TRP A 137 -17.73 4.38 8.86
CA TRP A 137 -17.13 3.71 7.72
C TRP A 137 -16.67 4.68 6.62
N THR A 138 -17.50 5.68 6.29
CA THR A 138 -17.18 6.67 5.25
C THR A 138 -17.74 8.05 5.55
N THR A 139 -17.06 9.07 5.04
CA THR A 139 -17.47 10.48 5.06
C THR A 139 -17.41 11.06 3.64
N ASP A 140 -18.08 12.19 3.39
CA ASP A 140 -17.79 13.00 2.21
C ASP A 140 -16.45 13.73 2.37
N LEU A 141 -16.07 14.56 1.39
CA LEU A 141 -14.79 15.27 1.43
C LEU A 141 -14.69 16.29 2.57
N ASP A 142 -15.81 16.81 3.05
CA ASP A 142 -15.93 17.78 4.16
C ASP A 142 -16.05 17.09 5.52
N GLY A 143 -16.07 15.75 5.55
CA GLY A 143 -16.13 14.98 6.78
C GLY A 143 -17.55 14.73 7.30
N LYS A 144 -18.60 15.00 6.51
CA LYS A 144 -19.95 14.59 6.86
C LYS A 144 -20.08 13.08 6.69
N VAL A 145 -20.58 12.41 7.73
CA VAL A 145 -20.77 10.95 7.72
C VAL A 145 -21.75 10.53 6.61
N LEU A 146 -21.31 9.59 5.78
CA LEU A 146 -22.12 8.98 4.70
C LEU A 146 -22.55 7.56 5.06
N ASN A 147 -21.67 6.81 5.74
CA ASN A 147 -21.97 5.48 6.26
C ASN A 147 -21.46 5.40 7.70
N ASP A 148 -22.39 5.26 8.63
CA ASP A 148 -22.14 5.24 10.07
C ASP A 148 -21.97 3.83 10.66
N SER A 149 -22.01 2.79 9.82
CA SER A 149 -21.77 1.40 10.25
C SER A 149 -20.38 1.25 10.86
N LYS A 150 -20.25 0.36 11.84
CA LYS A 150 -18.97 0.00 12.46
C LYS A 150 -18.53 -1.33 11.87
N ILE A 151 -17.52 -1.30 11.00
CA ILE A 151 -16.92 -2.51 10.42
C ILE A 151 -15.59 -2.75 11.12
N LEU A 152 -15.46 -3.93 11.74
CA LEU A 152 -14.32 -4.30 12.59
C LEU A 152 -12.99 -4.14 11.87
N TYR A 153 -12.91 -4.57 10.61
CA TYR A 153 -11.72 -4.40 9.77
C TYR A 153 -11.22 -2.95 9.76
N GLY A 154 -12.13 -1.99 9.60
CA GLY A 154 -11.80 -0.56 9.65
C GLY A 154 -11.33 -0.11 11.03
N GLN A 155 -12.00 -0.57 12.10
CA GLN A 155 -11.61 -0.25 13.47
C GLN A 155 -10.18 -0.74 13.78
N CYS A 156 -9.85 -1.96 13.35
CA CYS A 156 -8.50 -2.52 13.50
C CYS A 156 -7.44 -1.69 12.78
N PHE A 157 -7.75 -1.18 11.57
CA PHE A 157 -6.85 -0.28 10.85
C PHE A 157 -6.61 1.05 11.58
N VAL A 158 -7.62 1.58 12.29
CA VAL A 158 -7.46 2.78 13.12
C VAL A 158 -6.49 2.53 14.26
N ILE A 159 -6.64 1.42 15.01
CA ILE A 159 -5.68 1.04 16.06
C ILE A 159 -4.27 0.94 15.48
N TYR A 160 -4.13 0.22 14.36
CA TYR A 160 -2.86 0.02 13.69
C TYR A 160 -2.19 1.35 13.30
N ALA A 161 -2.97 2.29 12.74
CA ALA A 161 -2.51 3.61 12.37
C ALA A 161 -2.10 4.47 13.56
N MET A 162 -2.91 4.50 14.61
CA MET A 162 -2.65 5.33 15.81
C MET A 162 -1.42 4.87 16.57
N VAL A 163 -1.20 3.55 16.70
CA VAL A 163 0.00 3.00 17.33
C VAL A 163 1.26 3.38 16.54
N GLU A 164 1.23 3.29 15.21
CA GLU A 164 2.40 3.68 14.40
C GLU A 164 2.61 5.19 14.39
N PHE A 165 1.55 6.00 14.41
CA PHE A 165 1.66 7.46 14.56
C PHE A 165 2.29 7.85 15.90
N TYR A 166 1.91 7.19 16.99
CA TYR A 166 2.58 7.33 18.29
C TYR A 166 4.07 6.97 18.19
N ARG A 167 4.42 5.86 17.55
CA ARG A 167 5.84 5.46 17.37
C ARG A 167 6.64 6.45 16.54
N ALA A 168 6.00 7.12 15.58
CA ALA A 168 6.63 8.10 14.71
C ALA A 168 6.83 9.47 15.39
N GLY A 169 5.83 9.97 16.11
CA GLY A 169 5.83 11.34 16.65
C GLY A 169 5.88 11.47 18.18
N GLY A 170 5.71 10.38 18.93
CA GLY A 170 5.70 10.37 20.39
C GLY A 170 4.41 10.91 21.03
N ASP A 171 3.36 11.18 20.26
CA ASP A 171 2.09 11.72 20.78
C ASP A 171 1.33 10.65 21.58
N ARG A 172 1.39 10.75 22.91
CA ARG A 172 0.73 9.81 23.83
C ARG A 172 -0.79 9.74 23.63
N LYS A 173 -1.43 10.82 23.19
CA LYS A 173 -2.88 10.82 22.93
C LYS A 173 -3.26 9.86 21.81
N ALA A 174 -2.38 9.67 20.82
CA ALA A 174 -2.61 8.68 19.77
C ALA A 174 -2.65 7.25 20.33
N LEU A 175 -1.74 6.92 21.25
CA LEU A 175 -1.76 5.62 21.91
C LEU A 175 -3.00 5.45 22.81
N GLU A 176 -3.38 6.49 23.55
CA GLU A 176 -4.59 6.49 24.37
C GLU A 176 -5.84 6.23 23.52
N HIS A 177 -6.01 6.93 22.40
CA HIS A 177 -7.12 6.68 21.47
C HIS A 177 -7.12 5.26 20.89
N ALA A 178 -5.95 4.67 20.62
CA ALA A 178 -5.86 3.28 20.15
C ALA A 178 -6.31 2.29 21.23
N MET A 179 -5.94 2.53 22.49
CA MET A 179 -6.35 1.70 23.63
C MET A 179 -7.84 1.84 23.94
N GLU A 180 -8.37 3.06 23.89
CA GLU A 180 -9.82 3.32 24.00
C GLU A 180 -10.59 2.51 22.95
N LEU A 181 -10.16 2.57 21.68
CA LEU A 181 -10.79 1.82 20.60
C LEU A 181 -10.66 0.31 20.79
N PHE A 182 -9.49 -0.18 21.25
CA PHE A 182 -9.31 -1.59 21.57
C PHE A 182 -10.36 -2.06 22.60
N HIS A 183 -10.56 -1.31 23.68
CA HIS A 183 -11.56 -1.66 24.70
C HIS A 183 -12.99 -1.61 24.15
N VAL A 184 -13.31 -0.65 23.28
CA VAL A 184 -14.61 -0.60 22.59
C VAL A 184 -14.82 -1.85 21.73
N ILE A 185 -13.81 -2.28 20.96
CA ILE A 185 -13.89 -3.50 20.14
C ILE A 185 -14.07 -4.73 21.03
N GLN A 186 -13.28 -4.87 22.10
CA GLN A 186 -13.37 -6.04 22.99
C GLN A 186 -14.75 -6.12 23.67
N LYS A 187 -15.31 -4.98 24.06
CA LYS A 187 -16.63 -4.91 24.69
C LYS A 187 -17.76 -5.30 23.73
N ASN A 188 -17.71 -4.80 22.50
CA ASN A 188 -18.88 -4.85 21.61
C ASN A 188 -18.80 -5.96 20.56
N ALA A 189 -17.58 -6.33 20.11
CA ALA A 189 -17.43 -7.22 18.97
C ALA A 189 -16.98 -8.65 19.33
N HIS A 190 -16.44 -8.89 20.53
CA HIS A 190 -15.98 -10.21 20.92
C HIS A 190 -17.16 -11.19 21.10
N ASP A 191 -17.14 -12.30 20.36
CA ASP A 191 -18.11 -13.38 20.53
C ASP A 191 -17.64 -14.33 21.64
N ALA A 192 -18.19 -14.17 22.84
CA ALA A 192 -17.82 -15.02 23.97
C ALA A 192 -18.16 -16.51 23.77
N LYS A 193 -19.18 -16.81 22.95
CA LYS A 193 -19.68 -18.18 22.70
C LYS A 193 -18.78 -18.91 21.70
N ASN A 194 -18.58 -18.33 20.51
CA ASN A 194 -17.84 -18.97 19.42
C ASN A 194 -16.36 -18.57 19.37
N LYS A 195 -15.94 -17.62 20.23
CA LYS A 195 -14.63 -16.96 20.20
C LYS A 195 -14.47 -16.10 18.94
N GLY A 196 -13.42 -15.27 18.93
CA GLY A 196 -13.19 -14.34 17.83
C GLY A 196 -14.09 -13.10 17.92
N TRP A 197 -14.31 -12.45 16.78
CA TRP A 197 -15.04 -11.18 16.72
C TRP A 197 -16.02 -11.15 15.54
N ILE A 198 -17.20 -10.58 15.80
CA ILE A 198 -18.19 -10.27 14.76
C ILE A 198 -17.67 -9.08 13.93
N GLU A 199 -17.93 -9.10 12.63
CA GLU A 199 -17.28 -8.17 11.68
C GLU A 199 -18.10 -6.89 11.41
N HIS A 200 -19.42 -6.98 11.31
CA HIS A 200 -20.28 -5.89 10.85
C HIS A 200 -21.29 -5.48 11.92
N PHE A 201 -21.38 -4.18 12.18
CA PHE A 201 -22.33 -3.62 13.13
C PHE A 201 -22.99 -2.36 12.59
N THR A 202 -24.20 -2.09 13.09
CA THR A 202 -24.84 -0.77 13.02
C THR A 202 -24.02 0.27 13.82
N LYS A 203 -24.42 1.54 13.73
CA LYS A 203 -23.79 2.65 14.47
C LYS A 203 -23.65 2.39 15.98
N ASP A 204 -24.67 1.81 16.57
CA ASP A 204 -24.83 1.50 18.00
C ASP A 204 -24.35 0.09 18.39
N TRP A 205 -23.47 -0.51 17.57
CA TRP A 205 -22.85 -1.81 17.82
C TRP A 205 -23.82 -3.00 17.85
N GLN A 206 -24.96 -2.93 17.16
CA GLN A 206 -25.79 -4.12 16.94
C GLN A 206 -25.22 -4.95 15.78
N PRO A 207 -24.97 -6.26 15.97
CA PRO A 207 -24.49 -7.15 14.91
C PRO A 207 -25.40 -7.13 13.68
N ILE A 208 -24.81 -6.93 12.51
CA ILE A 208 -25.50 -7.13 11.22
C ILE A 208 -25.19 -8.56 10.78
N LEU A 209 -26.11 -9.47 11.10
CA LEU A 209 -26.00 -10.87 10.68
C LEU A 209 -26.62 -11.02 9.30
N ALA A 210 -25.91 -11.68 8.38
CA ALA A 210 -26.50 -12.08 7.11
C ALA A 210 -27.57 -13.15 7.40
N ASN A 211 -28.81 -12.86 7.00
CA ASN A 211 -29.93 -13.81 7.07
C ASN A 211 -29.73 -14.97 6.08
#